data_AF-A0A1C5ZFA7-F1
#
_entry.id   AF-A0A1C5ZFA7-F1
#
_cell.length_a   1.000
_cell.length_b   1.000
_cell.length_c   1.000
_cell.angle_alpha   90.00
_cell.angle_beta   90.00
_cell.angle_gamma   90.00
#
_symmetry.space_group_name_H-M   'P 1'
#
loop_
_entity.id
_entity.type
_entity.pdbx_description
1 polymer ?
#
loop_
_entity_poly.entity_id
_entity_poly.type
_entity_poly.pdbx_seq_one_letter_code
_entity_poly.pdbx_strand_id
1 'polypeptide(L)' 'MKIKITTSCSGLTFSFSEGQTVDVEKKIGEDLVQCGFAEEVRDTKTTRRDTKSKTVQSKTEEEENADD' A
#
# COMPACT_ATOMS: atom_id res chain seq x y z
N MET A 1 -0.57 -11.64 6.96
CA MET A 1 0.45 -11.71 5.89
C MET A 1 1.25 -10.44 6.00
N LYS A 2 2.57 -10.57 5.98
CA LYS A 2 3.45 -9.44 6.25
C LYS A 2 3.76 -8.71 4.96
N ILE A 3 3.49 -7.42 4.92
CA ILE A 3 3.78 -6.57 3.78
C ILE A 3 4.59 -5.35 4.20
N LYS A 4 5.44 -4.88 3.30
CA LYS A 4 6.14 -3.60 3.41
C LYS A 4 5.45 -2.63 2.47
N ILE A 5 4.94 -1.56 3.03
CA ILE A 5 4.30 -0.48 2.31
C ILE A 5 5.39 0.23 1.50
N THR A 6 5.26 0.24 0.19
CA THR A 6 6.19 0.88 -0.74
C THR A 6 5.68 2.23 -1.20
N THR A 7 4.39 2.50 -1.01
CA THR A 7 3.73 3.76 -1.31
C THR A 7 2.71 4.04 -0.21
N SER A 8 2.71 5.24 0.36
CA SER A 8 1.73 5.62 1.39
C SER A 8 0.30 5.47 0.86
N CYS A 9 -0.54 4.74 1.59
CA CYS A 9 -1.92 4.48 1.23
C CYS A 9 -2.80 4.57 2.47
N SER A 10 -3.93 5.23 2.33
CA SER A 10 -4.90 5.45 3.42
C SER A 10 -6.27 4.97 2.95
N GLY A 11 -6.86 4.06 3.71
CA GLY A 11 -8.23 3.63 3.56
C GLY A 11 -9.12 4.21 4.64
N LEU A 12 -10.40 3.85 4.60
CA LEU A 12 -11.42 4.29 5.57
C LEU A 12 -11.09 3.92 7.03
N THR A 13 -10.38 2.80 7.22
CA THR A 13 -10.08 2.24 8.56
C THR A 13 -8.59 1.99 8.79
N PHE A 14 -7.72 2.35 7.83
CA PHE A 14 -6.28 2.13 7.94
C PHE A 14 -5.51 3.28 7.30
N SER A 15 -4.32 3.56 7.80
CA SER A 15 -3.41 4.52 7.19
C SER A 15 -2.01 3.98 7.30
N PHE A 16 -1.38 3.79 6.14
CA PHE A 16 -0.07 3.18 6.01
C PHE A 16 0.91 4.14 5.37
N SER A 17 2.09 4.24 5.95
CA SER A 17 3.17 5.10 5.45
C SER A 17 4.19 4.30 4.65
N GLU A 18 4.79 4.92 3.65
CA GLU A 18 5.89 4.32 2.89
C GLU A 18 7.03 3.87 3.84
N GLY A 19 7.56 2.67 3.59
CA GLY A 19 8.60 2.04 4.39
C GLY A 19 8.08 1.28 5.62
N GLN A 20 6.80 1.42 5.96
CA GLN A 20 6.21 0.73 7.10
C GLN A 20 6.00 -0.76 6.80
N THR A 21 6.35 -1.63 7.74
CA THR A 21 6.03 -3.05 7.64
C THR A 21 4.87 -3.37 8.57
N VAL A 22 3.80 -3.92 8.02
CA VAL A 22 2.57 -4.23 8.75
C VAL A 22 2.13 -5.66 8.45
N ASP A 23 1.46 -6.30 9.41
CA ASP A 23 0.80 -7.58 9.17
C ASP A 23 -0.70 -7.31 8.95
N VAL A 24 -1.19 -7.68 7.76
CA VAL A 24 -2.58 -7.45 7.33
C VAL A 24 -3.24 -8.77 6.96
N GLU A 25 -4.57 -8.77 6.83
CA GLU A 25 -5.28 -9.92 6.31
C GLU A 25 -4.82 -10.25 4.89
N LYS A 26 -4.84 -11.54 4.53
CA LYS A 26 -4.37 -12.02 3.23
C LYS A 26 -5.04 -11.30 2.05
N LYS A 27 -6.36 -11.09 2.12
CA LYS A 27 -7.12 -10.38 1.06
C LYS A 27 -6.62 -8.95 0.86
N ILE A 28 -6.48 -8.19 1.95
CA ILE A 28 -6.04 -6.79 1.91
C ILE A 28 -4.58 -6.72 1.42
N GLY A 29 -3.73 -7.60 1.93
CA GLY A 29 -2.33 -7.61 1.53
C GLY A 29 -2.13 -8.01 0.07
N GLU A 30 -2.86 -9.00 -0.45
CA GLU A 30 -2.82 -9.38 -1.86
C GLU A 30 -3.27 -8.21 -2.75
N ASP A 31 -4.32 -7.49 -2.36
CA ASP A 31 -4.82 -6.31 -3.07
C ASP A 31 -3.77 -5.18 -3.11
N LEU A 32 -3.17 -4.84 -1.97
CA LEU A 32 -2.13 -3.81 -1.88
C LEU A 32 -0.87 -4.17 -2.69
N VAL A 33 -0.49 -5.45 -2.70
CA VAL A 33 0.64 -5.93 -3.51
C VAL A 33 0.31 -5.93 -5.00
N GLN A 34 -0.89 -6.35 -5.39
CA GLN A 34 -1.34 -6.36 -6.77
C GLN A 34 -1.47 -4.96 -7.37
N CYS A 35 -1.92 -3.99 -6.57
CA CYS A 35 -1.97 -2.58 -6.96
C CYS A 35 -0.60 -1.88 -6.92
N GLY A 36 0.42 -2.49 -6.31
CA GLY A 36 1.78 -1.94 -6.21
C GLY A 36 2.00 -0.94 -5.07
N PHE A 37 1.08 -0.86 -4.10
CA PHE A 37 1.21 -0.03 -2.90
C PHE A 37 2.06 -0.69 -1.80
N ALA A 38 2.22 -2.01 -1.86
CA ALA A 38 3.02 -2.77 -0.92
C ALA A 38 3.78 -3.91 -1.60
N GLU A 39 4.77 -4.46 -0.89
CA GLU A 39 5.53 -5.63 -1.28
C GLU A 39 5.35 -6.72 -0.21
N GLU A 40 5.11 -7.95 -0.63
CA GLU A 40 5.01 -9.06 0.31
C GLU A 40 6.37 -9.39 0.92
N VAL A 41 6.46 -9.31 2.25
CA VAL A 41 7.67 -9.64 2.99
C VAL A 41 7.64 -11.13 3.31
N ARG A 42 8.30 -11.91 2.46
CA ARG A 42 8.66 -13.30 2.78
C ARG A 42 10.01 -13.28 3.49
N ASP A 43 10.10 -13.83 4.70
CA ASP A 43 11.36 -14.05 5.45
C ASP A 43 12.31 -15.05 4.77
N THR A 44 12.19 -15.26 3.46
CA THR A 44 13.12 -16.01 2.63
C THR A 44 14.23 -15.07 2.18
N LYS A 45 15.32 -15.08 2.95
CA LYS A 45 16.69 -14.66 2.62
C LYS A 45 16.97 -14.71 1.10
N THR A 46 16.66 -13.64 0.35
CA THR A 46 17.06 -13.50 -1.05
C THR A 46 17.18 -12.03 -1.40
N THR A 47 18.42 -11.66 -1.69
CA THR A 47 18.84 -10.43 -2.33
C THR A 47 18.16 -10.30 -3.69
N ARG A 48 17.55 -9.16 -3.98
CA ARG A 48 17.72 -8.42 -5.24
C ARG A 48 16.95 -7.10 -5.17
N ARG A 49 17.71 -6.03 -5.40
CA ARG A 49 17.24 -4.68 -5.69
C ARG A 49 16.32 -4.76 -6.91
N ASP A 50 15.12 -4.20 -6.82
CA ASP A 50 14.51 -3.57 -7.99
C ASP A 50 14.02 -2.17 -7.62
N THR A 51 14.85 -1.21 -7.99
CA THR A 51 14.50 0.20 -8.12
C THR A 51 13.67 0.36 -9.39
N LYS A 52 12.38 0.68 -9.29
CA LYS A 52 11.78 1.77 -10.08
C LYS A 52 10.38 2.11 -9.59
N SER A 53 10.32 3.11 -8.72
CA SER A 53 9.12 3.92 -8.49
C SER A 53 8.54 4.36 -9.83
N LYS A 54 7.30 3.98 -10.11
CA LYS A 54 6.42 4.72 -11.03
C LYS A 54 5.31 5.34 -10.21
N THR A 55 5.45 6.64 -10.02
CA THR A 55 4.45 7.62 -9.61
C THR A 55 3.06 7.29 -10.16
N VAL A 56 2.08 7.15 -9.27
CA VAL A 56 0.67 7.35 -9.61
C VAL A 56 0.13 8.39 -8.64
N GLN A 57 -0.13 9.57 -9.21
CA GLN A 57 -0.83 10.66 -8.56
C GLN A 57 -2.28 10.23 -8.34
N SER A 58 -2.65 9.88 -7.11
CA SER A 58 -4.05 9.87 -6.72
C SER A 58 -4.35 11.22 -6.08
N LYS A 59 -4.87 12.14 -6.89
CA LYS A 59 -5.56 13.32 -6.38
C LYS A 59 -6.73 12.80 -5.53
N THR A 60 -6.67 13.11 -4.24
CA THR A 60 -7.83 13.17 -3.37
C THR A 60 -8.74 14.26 -3.92
N GLU A 61 -9.83 13.88 -4.57
CA GLU A 61 -11.00 14.75 -4.69
C GLU A 61 -11.99 14.28 -3.63
N GLU A 62 -11.81 14.91 -2.47
CA GLU A 62 -12.82 15.17 -1.48
C GLU A 62 -13.87 16.07 -2.14
N GLU A 63 -15.10 15.59 -2.32
CA GLU A 63 -16.23 16.49 -2.46
C GLU A 63 -17.44 15.90 -1.74
N GLU A 64 -17.55 16.29 -0.48
CA GLU A 64 -18.81 16.39 0.25
C GLU A 64 -19.76 17.29 -0.55
N ASN A 65 -20.88 16.73 -1.01
CA ASN A 65 -22.05 17.55 -1.36
C ASN A 65 -23.28 16.91 -0.74
N ALA A 66 -23.61 17.39 0.46
CA ALA A 66 -24.97 17.39 0.98
C ALA A 66 -25.54 18.78 0.68
N ASP A 67 -26.63 18.86 -0.09
CA ASP A 67 -27.50 20.05 -0.09
C ASP A 67 -28.94 19.67 -0.48
N ASP A 68 -29.84 20.04 0.43
CA ASP A 68 -31.32 20.16 0.44
C ASP A 68 -32.23 18.95 0.12
#